data_AF-A0A0P9EYT8-F1
#
_entry.id   AF-A0A0P9EYT8-F1
#
_cell.length_a   1.000
_cell.length_b   1.000
_cell.length_c   1.000
_cell.angle_alpha   90.00
_cell.angle_beta   90.00
_cell.angle_gamma   90.00
#
_symmetry.space_group_name_H-M   'P 1'
#
loop_
_entity.id
_entity.type
_entity.pdbx_description
1 polymer ?
#
loop_
_entity_poly.entity_id
_entity_poly.type
_entity_poly.pdbx_seq_one_letter_code
_entity_poly.pdbx_strand_id
1 'polypeptide(L)'
;MDFQQRLRDGALDVDKEDLIGVLTLRFGGVPKDIEEAIRTITDGVQLERLILVAANVPTFERFVEELREGNRAFRMVGDGFNPLSK
;
A
#
# COMPACT_ATOMS: atom_id res chain seq x y z
N MET A 1 1.59 29.59 -5.97
CA MET A 1 1.34 28.17 -6.33
C MET A 1 1.65 27.21 -5.18
N ASP A 2 2.18 27.70 -4.05
CA ASP A 2 2.71 26.89 -2.95
C ASP A 2 1.65 26.22 -2.05
N PHE A 3 0.42 26.75 -2.01
CA PHE A 3 -0.64 26.21 -1.13
C PHE A 3 -1.19 24.87 -1.63
N GLN A 4 -1.41 24.74 -2.94
CA GLN A 4 -1.94 23.50 -3.54
C GLN A 4 -0.92 22.35 -3.42
N GLN A 5 0.37 22.65 -3.60
CA GLN A 5 1.45 21.68 -3.42
C GLN A 5 1.46 21.15 -1.98
N ARG A 6 1.38 22.03 -0.98
CA ARG A 6 1.35 21.66 0.44
C ARG A 6 0.16 20.78 0.82
N LEU A 7 -1.02 21.04 0.26
CA LEU A 7 -2.19 20.18 0.49
C LEU A 7 -1.97 18.79 -0.09
N ARG A 8 -1.33 18.70 -1.25
CA ARG A 8 -1.03 17.43 -1.92
C ARG A 8 0.02 16.63 -1.14
N ASP A 9 1.08 17.30 -0.69
CA ASP A 9 2.14 16.67 0.11
C ASP A 9 1.59 16.19 1.46
N GLY A 10 0.74 16.98 2.12
CA GLY A 10 0.08 16.59 3.36
C GLY A 10 -0.88 15.40 3.20
N ALA A 11 -1.61 15.32 2.08
CA ALA A 11 -2.45 14.17 1.78
C ALA A 11 -1.61 12.89 1.60
N LEU A 12 -0.48 12.97 0.90
CA LEU A 12 0.43 11.83 0.73
C LEU A 12 0.97 11.30 2.07
N ASP A 13 1.28 12.18 3.01
CA ASP A 13 1.78 11.75 4.31
C ASP A 13 0.70 11.07 5.16
N VAL A 14 -0.55 11.56 5.10
CA VAL A 14 -1.70 10.91 5.73
C VAL A 14 -1.93 9.52 5.11
N ASP A 15 -1.94 9.42 3.79
CA ASP A 15 -2.18 8.16 3.08
C ASP A 15 -1.11 7.09 3.42
N LYS A 16 0.15 7.50 3.69
CA LYS A 16 1.22 6.59 4.13
C LYS A 16 0.94 6.04 5.53
N GLU A 17 0.54 6.90 6.47
CA GLU A 17 0.19 6.45 7.83
C GLU A 17 -1.04 5.54 7.81
N ASP A 18 -2.03 5.86 6.98
CA ASP A 18 -3.23 5.04 6.81
C ASP A 18 -2.87 3.65 6.25
N LEU A 19 -1.99 3.58 5.26
CA LEU A 19 -1.49 2.30 4.73
C LEU A 19 -0.78 1.48 5.81
N ILE A 20 0.13 2.09 6.58
CA ILE A 20 0.85 1.42 7.68
C ILE A 20 -0.15 0.95 8.76
N GLY A 21 -1.15 1.76 9.08
CA GLY A 21 -2.21 1.43 10.01
C GLY A 21 -3.02 0.22 9.56
N VAL A 22 -3.44 0.18 8.30
CA VAL A 22 -4.18 -0.97 7.71
C VAL A 22 -3.33 -2.24 7.78
N LEU A 23 -2.05 -2.18 7.41
CA LEU A 23 -1.16 -3.33 7.46
C LEU A 23 -0.97 -3.83 8.89
N THR A 24 -0.80 -2.91 9.85
CA THR A 24 -0.68 -3.25 11.28
C THR A 24 -1.95 -3.95 11.78
N LEU A 25 -3.13 -3.43 11.44
CA LEU A 25 -4.41 -4.01 11.84
C LEU A 25 -4.63 -5.40 11.22
N ARG A 26 -4.26 -5.61 9.95
CA ARG A 26 -4.48 -6.89 9.26
C ARG A 26 -3.46 -7.96 9.61
N PHE A 27 -2.20 -7.58 9.81
CA PHE A 27 -1.07 -8.51 9.89
C PHE A 27 -0.34 -8.49 11.24
N GLY A 28 -0.80 -7.68 12.20
CA GLY A 28 -0.26 -7.64 13.56
C GLY A 28 1.01 -6.81 13.74
N GLY A 29 1.49 -6.16 12.67
CA GLY A 29 2.64 -5.26 12.69
C GLY A 29 3.28 -5.12 11.31
N VAL A 30 4.14 -4.12 11.17
CA VAL A 30 4.92 -3.88 9.95
C VAL A 30 6.40 -3.82 10.33
N PRO A 31 7.29 -4.59 9.69
CA PRO A 31 8.72 -4.46 9.88
C PRO A 31 9.21 -3.05 9.50
N LYS A 32 10.20 -2.52 10.24
CA LYS A 32 10.69 -1.14 10.07
C LYS A 32 11.19 -0.84 8.65
N ASP A 33 11.84 -1.80 8.01
CA ASP A 33 12.31 -1.67 6.63
C ASP A 33 11.16 -1.49 5.64
N ILE A 34 10.01 -2.13 5.89
CA ILE A 34 8.81 -1.97 5.08
C ILE A 34 8.11 -0.64 5.36
N GLU A 35 8.04 -0.21 6.62
CA GLU A 35 7.54 1.13 6.97
C GLU A 35 8.36 2.23 6.29
N GLU A 36 9.70 2.13 6.37
CA GLU A 36 10.60 3.07 5.70
C GLU A 36 10.40 3.05 4.18
N ALA A 37 10.28 1.87 3.57
CA ALA A 37 9.98 1.76 2.15
C ALA A 37 8.68 2.49 1.77
N ILE A 38 7.59 2.32 2.53
CA ILE A 38 6.32 3.03 2.31
C ILE A 38 6.50 4.54 2.47
N ARG A 39 7.23 4.98 3.52
CA ARG A 39 7.45 6.40 3.81
C ARG A 39 8.21 7.13 2.69
N THR A 40 9.08 6.42 1.97
CA THR A 40 9.84 6.96 0.83
C THR A 40 9.04 7.11 -0.47
N ILE A 41 7.80 6.59 -0.53
CA ILE A 41 6.95 6.72 -1.72
C ILE A 41 6.52 8.19 -1.89
N THR A 42 6.78 8.74 -3.08
CA THR A 42 6.37 10.10 -3.46
C THR A 42 5.30 10.11 -4.55
N ASP A 43 5.00 8.96 -5.14
CA ASP A 43 3.96 8.78 -6.15
C ASP A 43 2.63 8.41 -5.49
N GLY A 44 1.68 9.33 -5.50
CA GLY A 44 0.33 9.10 -4.97
C GLY A 44 -0.42 7.98 -5.67
N VAL A 45 -0.20 7.77 -6.97
CA VAL A 45 -0.84 6.67 -7.71
C VAL A 45 -0.31 5.32 -7.22
N GLN A 46 0.98 5.25 -6.92
CA GLN A 46 1.59 4.06 -6.33
C GLN A 46 0.99 3.79 -4.95
N LEU A 47 0.81 4.82 -4.14
CA LEU A 47 0.30 4.71 -2.77
C LEU A 47 -1.17 4.28 -2.73
N GLU A 48 -2.04 4.91 -3.54
CA GLU A 48 -3.45 4.51 -3.70
C GLU A 48 -3.57 3.04 -4.12
N ARG A 49 -2.73 2.59 -5.06
CA ARG A 49 -2.67 1.17 -5.44
C ARG A 49 -2.33 0.29 -4.24
N LEU A 50 -1.30 0.64 -3.48
CA LEU A 50 -0.85 -0.16 -2.35
C LEU A 50 -1.91 -0.23 -1.24
N ILE A 51 -2.72 0.82 -1.04
CA ILE A 51 -3.88 0.77 -0.14
C ILE A 51 -4.88 -0.30 -0.59
N LEU A 52 -5.20 -0.36 -1.89
CA LEU A 52 -6.09 -1.40 -2.43
C LEU A 52 -5.48 -2.80 -2.28
N VAL A 53 -4.20 -2.97 -2.58
CA VAL A 53 -3.48 -4.24 -2.41
C VAL A 53 -3.50 -4.67 -0.94
N ALA A 54 -3.16 -3.76 -0.03
CA ALA A 54 -3.14 -3.99 1.42
C ALA A 54 -4.51 -4.37 1.98
N ALA A 55 -5.62 -4.07 1.30
CA ALA A 55 -6.95 -4.53 1.68
C ALA A 55 -7.30 -5.94 1.17
N ASN A 56 -6.70 -6.38 0.06
CA ASN A 56 -7.14 -7.56 -0.68
C ASN A 56 -6.19 -8.76 -0.63
N VAL A 57 -4.89 -8.55 -0.39
CA VAL A 57 -3.95 -9.68 -0.34
C VAL A 57 -4.17 -10.56 0.90
N PRO A 58 -3.97 -11.89 0.80
CA PRO A 58 -4.24 -12.82 1.89
C PRO A 58 -3.15 -12.82 2.97
N THR A 59 -1.92 -12.43 2.64
CA THR A 59 -0.78 -12.44 3.57
C THR A 59 0.09 -11.20 3.42
N PHE A 60 0.90 -10.93 4.44
CA PHE A 60 1.83 -9.81 4.44
C PHE A 60 2.93 -9.99 3.39
N GLU A 61 3.40 -11.22 3.15
CA GLU A 61 4.44 -11.51 2.16
C GLU A 61 3.96 -11.15 0.74
N ARG A 62 2.70 -11.44 0.42
CA ARG A 62 2.08 -11.04 -0.85
C ARG A 62 2.02 -9.52 -1.00
N PHE A 63 1.75 -8.79 0.08
CA PHE A 63 1.84 -7.33 0.06
C PHE A 63 3.26 -6.85 -0.25
N VAL A 64 4.28 -7.46 0.39
CA VAL A 64 5.68 -7.08 0.19
C VAL A 64 6.15 -7.36 -1.24
N GLU A 65 5.68 -8.42 -1.88
CA GLU A 65 5.90 -8.68 -3.31
C GLU A 65 5.41 -7.50 -4.17
N GLU A 66 4.15 -7.09 -3.99
CA GLU A 66 3.51 -5.98 -4.72
C GLU A 66 4.18 -4.62 -4.45
N LEU A 67 4.67 -4.39 -3.22
CA LEU A 67 5.44 -3.21 -2.86
C LEU A 67 6.75 -3.13 -3.66
N ARG A 68 7.45 -4.26 -3.82
CA ARG A 68 8.74 -4.34 -4.52
C ARG A 68 8.60 -4.26 -6.03
N GLU A 69 7.50 -4.76 -6.59
CA GLU A 69 7.24 -4.70 -8.04
C GLU A 69 6.91 -3.28 -8.53
N GLY A 70 6.50 -2.38 -7.62
CA GLY A 70 6.22 -0.98 -7.94
C GLY A 70 5.08 -0.82 -8.95
N ASN A 71 5.12 0.22 -9.79
CA ASN A 71 4.06 0.48 -10.78
C ASN A 71 4.03 -0.52 -11.96
N ARG A 72 4.93 -1.50 -12.01
CA ARG A 72 5.05 -2.42 -13.16
C ARG A 72 4.12 -3.64 -13.08
N ALA A 73 3.55 -3.94 -11.92
CA ALA A 73 2.84 -5.19 -11.69
C ALA A 73 1.34 -5.08 -11.46
N PHE A 74 0.71 -3.96 -11.83
CA PHE A 74 -0.74 -3.84 -11.68
C PHE A 74 -1.49 -4.81 -12.61
N ARG A 75 -1.67 -6.05 -12.17
CA ARG A 75 -2.76 -6.93 -12.58
C ARG A 75 -3.92 -6.68 -11.63
N MET A 76 -4.89 -5.91 -12.09
CA MET A 76 -6.23 -5.87 -11.47
C MET A 76 -6.96 -7.22 -11.69
N VAL A 77 -6.42 -8.37 -11.27
CA VAL A 77 -7.14 -9.66 -11.33
C VAL A 77 -6.44 -10.61 -10.36
N GLY A 78 -7.06 -11.05 -9.27
CA GLY A 78 -8.14 -12.03 -9.31
C GLY A 78 -7.65 -13.47 -9.45
N ASP A 79 -6.34 -13.74 -9.57
CA ASP A 79 -5.81 -15.11 -9.69
C ASP A 79 -5.64 -15.85 -8.34
N GLY A 80 -5.83 -15.15 -7.22
CA GLY A 80 -5.75 -15.73 -5.87
C GLY A 80 -7.04 -15.63 -5.05
N PHE A 81 -8.10 -15.01 -5.57
CA PHE A 81 -9.36 -14.83 -4.84
C PHE A 81 -10.33 -15.96 -5.20
N ASN A 82 -10.39 -16.98 -4.33
CA ASN A 82 -11.52 -17.91 -4.35
C ASN A 82 -12.43 -17.63 -3.13
N PRO A 83 -13.53 -16.86 -3.30
CA PRO A 83 -14.44 -16.52 -2.20
C PRO A 83 -15.25 -17.71 -1.67
N LEU A 84 -15.09 -18.91 -2.25
CA LEU A 84 -15.86 -20.11 -1.93
C LEU A 84 -15.00 -21.38 -1.87
N SER A 85 -13.68 -21.29 -1.65
CA SER A 85 -12.88 -22.50 -1.37
C SER A 85 -13.42 -23.19 -0.11
N LYS A 86 -14.15 -24.30 -0.30
CA LYS A 86 -14.34 -25.34 0.72
C LYS A 86 -13.09 -26.19 0.84
#